data_AF-A0AAE6EGA7-F1
#
_entry.id   AF-A0AAE6EGA7-F1
#
_cell.length_a   1.000
_cell.length_b   1.000
_cell.length_c   1.000
_cell.angle_alpha   90.00
_cell.angle_beta   90.00
_cell.angle_gamma   90.00
#
_symmetry.space_group_name_H-M   'P 1'
#
loop_
_entity.id
_entity.type
_entity.pdbx_description
1 polymer ?
#
loop_
_entity_poly.entity_id
_entity_poly.type
_entity_poly.pdbx_seq_one_letter_code
_entity_poly.pdbx_strand_id
1 'polypeptide(L)' 'MEDWRIDYNEFRPHGAIGNKVPISLMKSGGSTSPPP' A
#
# COMPACT_ATOMS: atom_id res chain seq x y z
N MET A 1 -7.23 -13.91 -12.61
CA MET A 1 -6.51 -14.46 -11.43
C MET A 1 -5.63 -13.38 -10.82
N GLU A 2 -6.22 -12.21 -10.51
CA GLU A 2 -5.55 -11.08 -9.85
C GLU A 2 -6.33 -10.60 -8.61
N ASP A 3 -7.51 -11.19 -8.37
CA ASP A 3 -8.44 -10.84 -7.31
C ASP A 3 -7.78 -10.92 -5.93
N TRP A 4 -6.85 -11.84 -5.73
CA TRP A 4 -6.09 -11.95 -4.48
C TRP A 4 -5.17 -10.74 -4.25
N ARG A 5 -4.61 -10.12 -5.31
CA ARG A 5 -3.80 -8.89 -5.17
C ARG A 5 -4.69 -7.73 -4.80
N ILE A 6 -5.88 -7.64 -5.39
CA ILE A 6 -6.84 -6.59 -5.07
C ILE A 6 -7.34 -6.77 -3.63
N ASP A 7 -7.77 -7.99 -3.24
CA ASP A 7 -8.20 -8.32 -1.88
C ASP A 7 -7.15 -7.94 -0.83
N TYR A 8 -5.91 -8.35 -1.04
CA TYR A 8 -4.82 -8.06 -0.12
C TYR A 8 -4.48 -6.57 -0.04
N ASN A 9 -4.41 -5.87 -1.18
CA ASN A 9 -3.92 -4.49 -1.21
C ASN A 9 -4.99 -3.44 -0.91
N GLU A 10 -6.25 -3.69 -1.28
CA GLU A 10 -7.34 -2.71 -1.25
C GLU A 10 -8.38 -3.00 -0.17
N PHE A 11 -8.59 -4.26 0.21
CA PHE A 11 -9.72 -4.64 1.07
C PHE A 11 -9.31 -5.20 2.42
N ARG A 12 -8.13 -5.82 2.54
CA ARG A 12 -7.69 -6.48 3.78
C ARG A 12 -6.82 -5.55 4.64
N PRO A 13 -7.33 -5.03 5.77
CA PRO A 13 -6.51 -4.27 6.70
C PRO A 13 -5.59 -5.21 7.50
N HIS A 14 -4.36 -4.76 7.75
CA HIS A 14 -3.38 -5.56 8.49
C HIS A 14 -2.95 -4.88 9.78
N GLY A 15 -3.09 -5.58 10.91
CA GLY A 15 -2.73 -5.07 12.24
C GLY A 15 -1.26 -4.66 12.37
N ALA A 16 -0.35 -5.36 11.68
CA ALA A 16 1.08 -5.06 11.67
C ALA A 16 1.42 -3.66 11.13
N ILE A 17 0.52 -3.04 10.36
CA ILE A 17 0.67 -1.69 9.81
C ILE A 17 -0.38 -0.71 10.37
N GLY A 18 -0.93 -1.01 11.55
CA GLY A 18 -1.93 -0.17 12.21
C GLY A 18 -3.34 -0.36 11.66
N ASN A 19 -3.68 -1.59 11.24
CA ASN A 19 -5.00 -1.96 10.73
C ASN A 19 -5.42 -1.15 9.49
N LYS A 20 -4.47 -0.91 8.58
CA LYS A 20 -4.69 -0.25 7.30
C LYS A 20 -4.49 -1.22 6.16
N VAL A 21 -5.09 -0.93 5.01
CA VAL A 21 -4.83 -1.66 3.77
C VAL A 21 -3.47 -1.24 3.21
N PRO A 22 -2.70 -2.16 2.59
CA PRO A 22 -1.35 -1.86 2.09
C PRO A 22 -1.29 -0.65 1.14
N ILE A 23 -2.27 -0.49 0.25
CA ILE A 23 -2.26 0.62 -0.72
C ILE A 23 -2.38 2.00 -0.07
N SER A 24 -2.99 2.09 1.12
CA SER A 24 -3.08 3.35 1.89
C SER A 24 -1.72 3.88 2.34
N LEU A 25 -0.68 3.03 2.34
CA LEU A 25 0.67 3.42 2.73
C LEU A 25 1.52 3.88 1.53
N MET A 26 1.03 3.66 0.31
CA MET A 26 1.75 4.05 -0.89
C MET A 26 1.73 5.58 -0.97
N LYS A 27 2.87 6.24 -0.68
CA LYS A 27 3.03 7.67 -0.93
C LYS A 27 2.75 7.92 -2.42
N SER A 28 1.85 8.86 -2.74
CA SER A 28 1.73 9.40 -4.10
C SER A 28 3.12 9.83 -4.56
N GLY A 29 3.56 9.31 -5.71
CA GLY A 29 4.97 9.21 -6.12
C GLY A 29 5.73 10.52 -6.39
N GLY A 30 5.77 11.45 -5.44
CA GLY A 30 6.44 12.74 -5.55
C GLY A 30 7.67 12.91 -4.64
N SER A 31 8.11 11.87 -3.93
CA SER A 31 9.30 11.93 -3.08
C SER A 31 10.18 10.71 -3.33
N THR A 32 10.59 10.53 -4.58
CA THR A 32 11.86 9.87 -4.86
C THR A 32 12.95 10.84 -4.44
N SER A 33 13.96 10.33 -3.74
CA SER A 33 15.06 11.08 -3.13
C SER A 33 15.54 12.27 -3.98
N PRO A 34 15.94 13.39 -3.35
CA PRO A 34 16.49 14.52 -4.09
C PRO A 34 17.67 14.04 -4.96
N PRO A 35 17.84 14.62 -6.18
CA PRO A 35 18.94 14.25 -7.06
C PRO A 35 20.30 14.53 -6.38
N PRO A 36 21.37 13.77 -6.74
CA PRO A 36 22.70 13.95 -6.17
C PRO A 36 23.31 15.32 -6.44
#